data_AF-A0A2V9DJK1-F1
#
_entry.id   AF-A0A2V9DJK1-F1
#
_cell.length_a   1.000
_cell.length_b   1.000
_cell.length_c   1.000
_cell.angle_alpha   90.00
_cell.angle_beta   90.00
_cell.angle_gamma   90.00
#
_symmetry.space_group_name_H-M   'P 1'
#
loop_
_entity.id
_entity.type
_entity.pdbx_description
1 polymer ?
#
loop_
_entity_poly.entity_id
_entity_poly.type
_entity_poly.pdbx_seq_one_letter_code
_entity_poly.pdbx_strand_id
1 'polypeptide(L)'
;MQSAQESADRNAWVLAGLRIAVGALFLIFGEYKVFGTQFTLGGGFQSWINRFLAGGTYPLMAPVLRGFILPHGTPIAFLVAYGELAIGLGLVLGVLVRAASLFGLLFMLALLFSSDYPGPQAAFWQYFGAALDHLALAFCFAAFLFGDADRVCSLRGSILRARSARH
;
A
#
# COMPACT_ATOMS: atom_id res chain seq x y z
N MET A 1 12.66 -25.26 24.12
CA MET A 1 12.95 -25.17 22.67
C MET A 1 11.69 -25.40 21.82
N GLN A 2 10.88 -26.44 22.06
CA GLN A 2 9.60 -26.67 21.34
C GLN A 2 8.59 -25.51 21.44
N SER A 3 8.37 -24.94 22.64
CA SER A 3 7.41 -23.83 22.85
C SER A 3 7.75 -22.53 22.10
N ALA A 4 9.06 -22.26 21.92
CA ALA A 4 9.52 -21.11 21.16
C ALA A 4 9.27 -21.29 19.65
N GLN A 5 9.40 -22.52 19.15
CA GLN A 5 9.17 -22.86 17.74
C GLN A 5 7.68 -22.79 17.37
N GLU A 6 6.80 -23.34 18.20
CA GLU A 6 5.34 -23.22 18.00
C GLU A 6 4.86 -21.76 17.99
N SER A 7 5.46 -20.92 18.83
CA SER A 7 5.14 -19.49 18.87
C SER A 7 5.61 -18.77 17.61
N ALA A 8 6.79 -19.12 17.08
CA ALA A 8 7.29 -18.57 15.82
C ALA A 8 6.41 -18.99 14.63
N ASP A 9 5.94 -20.23 14.60
CA ASP A 9 5.07 -20.73 13.53
C ASP A 9 3.68 -20.06 13.56
N ARG A 10 3.09 -19.88 14.76
CA ARG A 10 1.84 -19.13 14.92
C ARG A 10 1.98 -17.68 14.46
N ASN A 11 3.07 -17.01 14.82
CA ASN A 11 3.33 -15.64 14.40
C ASN A 11 3.47 -15.52 12.87
N ALA A 12 4.09 -16.50 12.22
CA ALA A 12 4.20 -16.54 10.76
C ALA A 12 2.83 -16.68 10.08
N TRP A 13 1.93 -17.51 10.62
CA TRP A 13 0.56 -17.65 10.12
C TRP A 13 -0.26 -16.37 10.30
N VAL A 14 -0.16 -15.72 11.47
CA VAL A 14 -0.85 -14.44 11.72
C VAL A 14 -0.35 -13.36 10.76
N LEU A 15 0.96 -13.25 10.55
CA LEU A 15 1.55 -12.29 9.62
C LEU A 15 1.13 -12.57 8.17
N ALA A 16 1.05 -13.84 7.77
CA ALA A 16 0.55 -14.24 6.45
C ALA A 16 -0.94 -13.91 6.28
N GLY A 17 -1.76 -14.10 7.32
CA GLY A 17 -3.17 -13.72 7.31
C GLY A 17 -3.37 -12.22 7.18
N LEU A 18 -2.61 -11.41 7.94
CA LEU A 18 -2.64 -9.96 7.85
C LEU A 18 -2.20 -9.47 6.46
N ARG A 19 -1.14 -10.08 5.89
CA ARG A 19 -0.68 -9.81 4.51
C ARG A 19 -1.79 -10.03 3.50
N ILE A 20 -2.50 -11.16 3.56
CA ILE A 20 -3.59 -11.47 2.63
C ILE A 20 -4.76 -10.50 2.82
N ALA A 21 -5.12 -10.17 4.06
CA ALA A 21 -6.19 -9.22 4.34
C ALA A 21 -5.90 -7.82 3.78
N VAL A 22 -4.70 -7.29 4.04
CA VAL A 22 -4.26 -5.99 3.48
C VAL A 22 -4.18 -6.06 1.95
N GLY A 23 -3.66 -7.15 1.40
CA GLY A 23 -3.64 -7.37 -0.05
C GLY A 23 -5.04 -7.38 -0.67
N ALA A 24 -6.02 -8.01 -0.02
CA ALA A 24 -7.41 -8.07 -0.48
C ALA A 24 -8.06 -6.67 -0.50
N LEU A 25 -7.80 -5.83 0.50
CA LEU A 25 -8.26 -4.43 0.49
C LEU A 25 -7.73 -3.68 -0.74
N PHE A 26 -6.43 -3.83 -1.02
CA PHE A 26 -5.81 -3.21 -2.20
C PHE A 26 -6.36 -3.76 -3.52
N LEU A 27 -6.72 -5.04 -3.59
CA LEU A 27 -7.40 -5.59 -4.76
C LEU A 27 -8.77 -4.95 -4.99
N ILE A 28 -9.58 -4.80 -3.94
CA ILE A 28 -10.92 -4.19 -4.03
C ILE A 28 -10.82 -2.72 -4.45
N PHE A 29 -9.86 -1.96 -3.93
CA PHE A 29 -9.66 -0.57 -4.35
C PHE A 29 -9.03 -0.45 -5.74
N GLY A 30 -8.05 -1.30 -6.05
CA GLY A 30 -7.36 -1.32 -7.32
C GLY A 30 -8.28 -1.72 -8.47
N GLU A 31 -9.10 -2.77 -8.31
CA GLU A 31 -10.03 -3.23 -9.35
C GLU A 31 -11.03 -2.12 -9.70
N TYR A 32 -11.59 -1.45 -8.70
CA TYR A 32 -12.54 -0.36 -8.90
C TYR A 32 -11.91 0.78 -9.71
N LYS A 33 -10.63 1.09 -9.48
CA LYS A 33 -9.90 2.14 -10.20
C LYS A 33 -9.45 1.75 -11.61
N VAL A 34 -9.13 0.47 -11.83
CA VAL A 34 -8.66 -0.03 -13.13
C VAL A 34 -9.84 -0.28 -14.07
N PHE A 35 -10.91 -0.91 -13.57
CA PHE A 35 -12.09 -1.21 -14.37
C PHE A 35 -13.07 -0.02 -14.44
N GLY A 36 -13.05 0.86 -13.44
CA GLY A 36 -13.80 2.11 -13.46
C GLY A 36 -13.07 3.19 -14.27
N THR A 37 -13.59 3.52 -15.46
CA THR A 37 -13.03 4.60 -16.30
C THR A 37 -13.11 5.99 -15.65
N GLN A 38 -13.92 6.15 -14.61
CA GLN A 38 -14.12 7.40 -13.88
C GLN A 38 -12.84 7.91 -13.20
N PHE A 39 -12.00 7.00 -12.69
CA PHE A 39 -10.78 7.39 -11.98
C PHE A 39 -9.68 7.85 -12.97
N THR A 40 -9.50 7.13 -14.08
CA THR A 40 -8.39 7.32 -15.03
C THR A 40 -8.72 8.29 -16.17
N LEU A 41 -9.90 8.16 -16.78
CA LEU A 41 -10.31 8.93 -17.97
C LEU A 41 -11.37 9.98 -17.64
N GLY A 42 -12.20 9.76 -16.60
CA GLY A 42 -13.29 10.64 -16.20
C GLY A 42 -12.89 11.87 -15.37
N GLY A 43 -11.58 12.14 -15.19
CA GLY A 43 -11.13 13.27 -14.38
C GLY A 43 -11.17 13.05 -12.86
N GLY A 44 -11.53 11.85 -12.41
CA GLY A 44 -11.65 11.52 -10.98
C GLY A 44 -10.34 11.66 -10.22
N PHE A 45 -9.21 11.32 -10.83
CA PHE A 45 -7.89 11.51 -10.24
C PHE A 45 -7.57 12.99 -10.03
N GLN A 46 -7.73 13.84 -11.05
CA GLN A 46 -7.50 15.29 -10.91
C GLN A 46 -8.42 15.90 -9.85
N SER A 47 -9.67 15.43 -9.76
CA SER A 47 -10.62 15.86 -8.75
C SER A 47 -10.16 15.50 -7.33
N TRP A 48 -9.58 14.31 -7.14
CA TRP A 48 -8.94 13.92 -5.89
C TRP A 48 -7.73 14.79 -5.54
N ILE A 49 -6.83 15.02 -6.49
CA ILE A 49 -5.66 15.88 -6.28
C ILE A 49 -6.06 17.32 -5.93
N ASN A 50 -7.09 17.86 -6.58
CA ASN A 50 -7.61 19.18 -6.26
C ASN A 50 -8.24 19.23 -4.84
N ARG A 51 -8.92 18.16 -4.41
CA ARG A 51 -9.42 18.04 -3.03
C ARG A 51 -8.30 18.03 -2.00
N PHE A 52 -7.22 17.31 -2.28
CA PHE A 52 -6.02 17.34 -1.44
C PHE A 52 -5.47 18.76 -1.31
N LEU A 53 -5.29 19.44 -2.44
CA LEU A 53 -4.78 20.81 -2.49
C LEU A 53 -5.69 21.85 -1.83
N ALA A 54 -6.97 21.54 -1.61
CA ALA A 54 -7.93 22.44 -1.00
C ALA A 54 -7.77 22.58 0.53
N GLY A 55 -7.04 21.68 1.19
CA GLY A 55 -6.81 21.81 2.63
C GLY A 55 -6.04 20.68 3.33
N GLY A 56 -5.78 19.56 2.66
CA GLY A 56 -5.10 18.41 3.26
C GLY A 56 -3.63 18.24 2.87
N THR A 57 -3.11 19.04 1.93
CA THR A 57 -1.75 18.84 1.43
C THR A 57 -0.69 19.56 2.27
N TYR A 58 0.38 18.84 2.61
CA TYR A 58 1.55 19.45 3.22
C TYR A 58 2.21 20.48 2.29
N PRO A 59 2.71 21.61 2.79
CA PRO A 59 3.32 22.65 1.95
C PRO A 59 4.46 22.16 1.05
N LEU A 60 5.22 21.15 1.50
CA LEU A 60 6.30 20.51 0.74
C LEU A 60 5.77 19.75 -0.50
N MET A 61 4.60 19.14 -0.37
CA MET A 61 4.02 18.24 -1.37
C MET A 61 3.14 19.01 -2.37
N ALA A 62 2.58 20.16 -1.97
CA ALA A 62 1.79 21.04 -2.83
C ALA A 62 2.44 21.42 -4.19
N PRO A 63 3.73 21.82 -4.28
CA PRO A 63 4.35 22.11 -5.57
C PRO A 63 4.52 20.87 -6.45
N VAL A 64 4.73 19.69 -5.87
CA VAL A 64 4.82 18.43 -6.62
C VAL A 64 3.46 18.06 -7.22
N LEU A 65 2.39 18.17 -6.42
CA LEU A 65 1.03 17.90 -6.89
C LEU A 65 0.63 18.83 -8.04
N ARG A 66 0.89 20.13 -7.88
CA ARG A 66 0.52 21.13 -8.90
C ARG A 66 1.41 21.11 -10.13
N GLY A 67 2.72 20.97 -9.95
CA GLY A 67 3.71 21.13 -11.02
C GLY A 67 4.03 19.85 -11.77
N PHE A 68 3.88 18.68 -11.15
CA PHE A 68 4.23 17.40 -11.77
C PHE A 68 3.01 16.49 -11.93
N ILE A 69 2.17 16.36 -10.89
CA ILE A 69 1.07 15.39 -10.90
C ILE A 69 -0.10 15.84 -11.77
N LEU A 70 -0.57 17.09 -11.64
CA LEU A 70 -1.70 17.60 -12.43
C LEU A 70 -1.42 17.63 -13.95
N PRO A 71 -0.25 18.08 -14.44
CA PRO A 71 0.06 18.07 -15.87
C PRO A 71 0.13 16.66 -16.47
N HIS A 72 0.51 15.67 -15.66
CA HIS A 72 0.59 14.25 -16.03
C HIS A 72 -0.53 13.41 -15.39
N GLY A 73 -1.71 14.02 -15.17
CA GLY A 73 -2.78 13.41 -14.39
C GLY A 73 -3.24 12.05 -14.89
N THR A 74 -3.50 11.89 -16.20
CA THR A 74 -3.95 10.62 -16.78
C THR A 74 -2.92 9.49 -16.68
N PRO A 75 -1.66 9.65 -17.15
CA PRO A 75 -0.67 8.57 -17.02
C PRO A 75 -0.35 8.24 -15.55
N ILE A 76 -0.34 9.23 -14.66
CA ILE A 76 -0.14 8.99 -13.22
C ILE A 76 -1.36 8.27 -12.63
N ALA A 77 -2.59 8.62 -13.03
CA ALA A 77 -3.80 7.92 -12.58
C ALA A 77 -3.75 6.42 -12.93
N PHE A 78 -3.32 6.09 -14.16
CA PHE A 78 -3.10 4.70 -14.55
C PHE A 78 -1.99 4.04 -13.73
N LEU A 79 -0.85 4.72 -13.54
CA LEU A 79 0.25 4.20 -12.73
C LEU A 79 -0.19 3.89 -11.29
N VAL A 80 -0.96 4.79 -10.68
CA VAL A 80 -1.51 4.61 -9.33
C VAL A 80 -2.51 3.46 -9.30
N ALA A 81 -3.46 3.40 -10.23
CA ALA A 81 -4.48 2.35 -10.27
C ALA A 81 -3.88 0.95 -10.47
N TYR A 82 -2.99 0.80 -11.46
CA TYR A 82 -2.30 -0.47 -11.70
C TYR A 82 -1.27 -0.79 -10.61
N GLY A 83 -0.64 0.22 -10.01
CA GLY A 83 0.27 0.04 -8.88
C GLY A 83 -0.44 -0.52 -7.66
N GLU A 84 -1.60 0.03 -7.31
CA GLU A 84 -2.43 -0.45 -6.20
C GLU A 84 -2.90 -1.89 -6.44
N LEU A 85 -3.35 -2.20 -7.66
CA LEU A 85 -3.73 -3.56 -8.05
C LEU A 85 -2.54 -4.53 -7.98
N ALA A 86 -1.37 -4.14 -8.48
CA ALA A 86 -0.17 -4.96 -8.46
C ALA A 86 0.34 -5.23 -7.04
N ILE A 87 0.26 -4.23 -6.14
CA ILE A 87 0.57 -4.40 -4.72
C ILE A 87 -0.40 -5.41 -4.10
N GLY A 88 -1.70 -5.27 -4.34
CA GLY A 88 -2.71 -6.21 -3.86
C GLY A 88 -2.45 -7.64 -4.33
N LEU A 89 -2.17 -7.83 -5.62
CA LEU A 89 -1.86 -9.13 -6.20
C LEU A 89 -0.58 -9.73 -5.59
N GLY A 90 0.50 -8.95 -5.47
CA GLY A 90 1.75 -9.41 -4.88
C GLY A 90 1.58 -9.84 -3.41
N LEU A 91 0.81 -9.06 -2.64
CA LEU A 91 0.51 -9.38 -1.25
C LEU A 91 -0.43 -10.58 -1.10
N VAL A 92 -1.41 -10.80 -1.96
CA VAL A 92 -2.29 -11.98 -1.84
C VAL A 92 -1.58 -13.25 -2.30
N LEU A 93 -0.96 -13.21 -3.48
CA LEU A 93 -0.30 -14.35 -4.10
C LEU A 93 0.98 -14.78 -3.37
N GLY A 94 1.58 -13.87 -2.60
CA GLY A 94 2.85 -14.15 -1.91
C GLY A 94 3.98 -14.27 -2.93
N VAL A 95 3.99 -13.34 -3.89
CA VAL A 95 5.00 -13.24 -4.93
C VAL A 95 5.50 -11.81 -4.92
N LEU A 96 6.82 -11.63 -4.84
CA LEU A 96 7.44 -10.31 -4.73
C LEU A 96 6.93 -9.51 -3.50
N VAL A 97 6.54 -10.18 -2.41
CA VAL A 97 5.99 -9.53 -1.19
C VAL A 97 6.84 -8.35 -0.73
N ARG A 98 8.17 -8.52 -0.67
CA ARG A 98 9.08 -7.42 -0.29
C ARG A 98 8.98 -6.20 -1.19
N ALA A 99 8.89 -6.39 -2.51
CA ALA A 99 8.76 -5.29 -3.45
C ALA A 99 7.37 -4.65 -3.34
N ALA A 100 6.31 -5.46 -3.28
CA ALA A 100 4.94 -4.99 -3.06
C ALA A 100 4.81 -4.19 -1.75
N SER A 101 5.46 -4.65 -0.68
CA SER A 101 5.49 -3.96 0.61
C SER A 101 6.27 -2.66 0.58
N LEU A 102 7.41 -2.62 -0.13
CA LEU A 102 8.17 -1.39 -0.31
C LEU A 102 7.36 -0.34 -1.08
N PHE A 103 6.77 -0.71 -2.21
CA PHE A 103 5.94 0.20 -3.00
C PHE A 103 4.66 0.60 -2.28
N GLY A 104 4.02 -0.32 -1.55
CA GLY A 104 2.86 -0.01 -0.71
C GLY A 104 3.19 0.96 0.41
N LEU A 105 4.34 0.81 1.07
CA LEU A 105 4.82 1.76 2.07
C LEU A 105 5.05 3.13 1.46
N LEU A 106 5.77 3.22 0.34
CA LEU A 106 6.01 4.48 -0.36
C LEU A 106 4.70 5.14 -0.80
N PHE A 107 3.73 4.35 -1.27
CA PHE A 107 2.42 4.83 -1.68
C PHE A 107 1.62 5.40 -0.50
N MET A 108 1.58 4.72 0.63
CA MET A 108 0.92 5.21 1.85
C MET A 108 1.57 6.50 2.37
N LEU A 109 2.91 6.59 2.34
CA LEU A 109 3.62 7.81 2.72
C LEU A 109 3.33 8.96 1.75
N ALA A 110 3.28 8.69 0.45
CA ALA A 110 2.95 9.70 -0.55
C ALA A 110 1.53 10.24 -0.35
N LEU A 111 0.56 9.38 -0.06
CA LEU A 111 -0.81 9.79 0.29
C LEU A 111 -0.84 10.61 1.57
N LEU A 112 -0.13 10.16 2.62
CA LEU A 112 -0.05 10.87 3.90
C LEU A 112 0.40 12.31 3.73
N PHE A 113 1.48 12.54 3.00
CA PHE A 113 1.97 13.90 2.73
C PHE A 113 1.05 14.69 1.77
N SER A 114 0.23 14.00 0.99
CA SER A 114 -0.69 14.62 0.04
C SER A 114 -2.02 15.03 0.68
N SER A 115 -2.54 14.27 1.66
CA SER A 115 -3.92 14.42 2.15
C SER A 115 -4.10 14.70 3.63
N ASP A 116 -3.12 14.41 4.48
CA ASP A 116 -3.35 14.31 5.93
C ASP A 116 -2.77 15.47 6.73
N TYR A 117 -2.68 16.66 6.14
CA TYR A 117 -2.23 17.86 6.84
C TYR A 117 -3.39 18.54 7.59
N PRO A 118 -3.42 18.51 8.94
CA PRO A 118 -4.49 19.14 9.71
C PRO A 118 -4.35 20.67 9.85
N GLY A 119 -3.22 21.24 9.41
CA GLY A 119 -2.93 22.67 9.46
C GLY A 119 -1.87 23.07 10.50
N PRO A 120 -1.27 24.27 10.36
CA PRO A 120 -0.10 24.67 11.15
C PRO A 120 -0.39 24.92 12.64
N GLN A 121 -1.65 25.15 13.00
CA GLN A 121 -2.08 25.39 14.38
C GLN A 121 -2.76 24.17 15.03
N ALA A 122 -2.79 23.04 14.31
CA ALA A 122 -3.38 21.81 14.83
C ALA A 122 -2.58 21.25 16.00
N ALA A 123 -3.29 20.64 16.96
CA ALA A 123 -2.63 19.93 18.05
C ALA A 123 -1.87 18.71 17.52
N PHE A 124 -0.77 18.32 18.18
CA PHE A 124 0.08 17.21 17.75
C PHE A 124 -0.69 15.91 17.48
N TRP A 125 -1.66 15.56 18.31
CA TRP A 125 -2.47 14.35 18.13
C TRP A 125 -3.33 14.39 16.85
N GLN A 126 -3.71 15.57 16.36
CA GLN A 126 -4.53 15.70 15.14
C GLN A 126 -3.75 15.30 13.90
N TYR A 127 -2.42 15.40 13.91
CA TYR A 127 -1.57 14.89 12.84
C TYR A 127 -1.65 13.36 12.74
N PHE A 128 -1.64 12.67 13.89
CA PHE A 128 -1.84 11.22 13.92
C PHE A 128 -3.26 10.82 13.59
N GLY A 129 -4.25 11.58 14.06
CA GLY A 129 -5.66 11.35 13.76
C GLY A 129 -5.98 11.49 12.28
N ALA A 130 -5.47 12.54 11.63
CA ALA A 130 -5.65 12.77 10.20
C ALA A 130 -4.97 11.68 9.35
N ALA A 131 -3.79 11.21 9.79
CA ALA A 131 -2.99 10.23 9.05
C ALA A 131 -3.23 8.78 9.47
N LEU A 132 -4.24 8.50 10.31
CA LEU A 132 -4.37 7.22 11.00
C LEU A 132 -4.48 6.04 10.02
N ASP A 133 -5.31 6.18 8.99
CA ASP A 133 -5.57 5.14 8.00
C ASP A 133 -4.30 4.80 7.19
N HIS A 134 -3.59 5.84 6.73
CA HIS A 134 -2.36 5.67 5.97
C HIS A 134 -1.20 5.17 6.84
N LEU A 135 -1.08 5.64 8.08
CA LEU A 135 -0.07 5.17 9.04
C LEU A 135 -0.29 3.71 9.42
N ALA A 136 -1.52 3.30 9.69
CA ALA A 136 -1.83 1.91 10.04
C ALA A 136 -1.43 0.96 8.90
N LEU A 137 -1.78 1.30 7.66
CA LEU A 137 -1.38 0.53 6.49
C LEU A 137 0.14 0.59 6.25
N ALA A 138 0.78 1.76 6.41
CA ALA A 138 2.23 1.90 6.30
C ALA A 138 2.97 1.01 7.32
N PHE A 139 2.50 0.94 8.56
CA PHE A 139 3.08 0.03 9.56
C PHE A 139 2.88 -1.44 9.19
N CYS A 140 1.72 -1.82 8.63
CA CYS A 140 1.52 -3.17 8.12
C CYS A 140 2.51 -3.49 6.99
N PHE A 141 2.70 -2.58 6.04
CA PHE A 141 3.69 -2.73 4.97
C PHE A 141 5.13 -2.82 5.49
N ALA A 142 5.49 -2.01 6.48
CA ALA A 142 6.78 -2.11 7.15
C ALA A 142 6.95 -3.48 7.83
N ALA A 143 5.92 -3.97 8.53
CA ALA A 143 5.93 -5.29 9.15
C ALA A 143 6.09 -6.41 8.11
N PHE A 144 5.51 -6.28 6.92
CA PHE A 144 5.70 -7.24 5.83
C PHE A 144 7.08 -7.14 5.16
N LEU A 145 7.68 -5.94 5.13
CA LEU A 145 8.98 -5.69 4.53
C LEU A 145 10.13 -6.23 5.42
N PHE A 146 10.03 -6.00 6.72
CA PHE A 146 11.02 -6.41 7.72
C PHE A 146 10.75 -7.79 8.30
N GLY A 147 9.49 -8.23 8.32
CA GLY A 147 9.11 -9.57 8.77
C GLY A 147 9.17 -10.60 7.65
N ASP A 148 9.25 -11.87 8.03
CA ASP A 148 9.22 -13.00 7.10
C ASP A 148 7.78 -13.32 6.63
N ALA A 149 7.06 -12.32 6.12
CA ALA A 149 5.67 -12.47 5.68
C ALA A 149 5.48 -13.44 4.49
N ASP A 150 6.58 -13.81 3.82
CA ASP A 150 6.61 -14.79 2.71
C ASP A 150 6.95 -16.23 3.18
N ARG A 151 7.21 -16.44 4.48
CA ARG A 151 7.64 -17.74 5.02
C ARG A 151 6.57 -18.82 4.88
N VAL A 152 5.29 -18.43 4.92
CA VAL A 152 4.13 -19.32 4.90
C VAL A 152 3.08 -18.75 3.93
N CYS A 153 2.37 -19.62 3.20
CA CYS A 153 1.38 -19.24 2.18
C CYS A 153 1.91 -18.32 1.07
N SER A 154 3.16 -18.53 0.63
CA SER A 154 3.71 -17.92 -0.59
C SER A 154 3.75 -18.92 -1.74
N LEU A 155 3.26 -18.50 -2.92
CA LEU A 155 3.40 -19.31 -4.14
C LEU A 155 4.88 -19.53 -4.48
N ARG A 156 5.76 -18.57 -4.15
CA ARG A 156 7.21 -18.70 -4.29
C ARG A 156 7.76 -19.88 -3.49
N GLY A 157 7.33 -20.05 -2.24
CA GLY A 157 7.73 -21.16 -1.38
C GLY A 157 7.27 -22.53 -1.91
N SER A 158 6.09 -22.60 -2.52
CA SER A 158 5.56 -23.82 -3.15
C SER A 158 6.32 -24.18 -4.42
N ILE A 159 6.64 -23.20 -5.28
CA ILE A 159 7.39 -23.41 -6.52
C ILE A 159 8.82 -23.88 -6.23
N LEU A 160 9.49 -23.28 -5.25
CA LEU A 160 10.86 -23.67 -4.87
C LEU A 160 10.91 -25.09 -4.26
N ARG A 161 9.95 -25.44 -3.39
CA ARG A 161 9.82 -26.81 -2.87
C ARG A 161 9.56 -27.85 -3.97
N ALA A 162 8.69 -27.52 -4.93
CA ALA A 162 8.39 -28.40 -6.07
C ALA A 162 9.56 -28.54 -7.07
N ARG A 163 10.53 -27.63 -7.07
CA ARG A 163 11.77 -27.76 -7.85
C ARG A 163 12.83 -28.59 -7.13
N SER A 164 12.92 -28.48 -5.80
CA SER A 164 13.85 -29.27 -5.01
C SER A 164 13.46 -30.74 -4.86
N ALA A 165 12.16 -31.09 -4.99
CA ALA A 165 11.69 -32.47 -4.96
C ALA A 165 11.81 -33.22 -6.30
N ARG A 166 12.30 -32.54 -7.35
CA ARG A 166 12.51 -33.10 -8.69
C ARG A 166 13.98 -33.38 -9.03
N HIS A 167 14.88 -33.14 -8.08
CA HIS A 167 16.30 -33.50 -8.11
C HIS A 167 16.59 -34.44 -6.94
#